data_AF-A0A1G2TIC2-F1
#
_entry.id   AF-A0A1G2TIC2-F1
#
_cell.length_a   1.000
_cell.length_b   1.000
_cell.length_c   1.000
_cell.angle_alpha   90.00
_cell.angle_beta   90.00
_cell.angle_gamma   90.00
#
_symmetry.space_group_name_H-M   'P 1'
#
loop_
_entity.id
_entity.type
_entity.pdbx_description
1 polymer ?
#
loop_
_entity_poly.entity_id
_entity_poly.type
_entity_poly.pdbx_seq_one_letter_code
_entity_poly.pdbx_strand_id
1 'polypeptide(L)'
;MPTAEKREVKAADYQPITDPENVERFINDYFADIPILAEIAKCESRYRQFNSNGGVLKGNKNSYDRGVMQINVLYHAEIAEKLGLDIHDLDDNVAYARYLYEKQGAKPWMSSSSCWARFHQSEIAKR
;
A
#
# COMPACT_ATOMS: atom_id res chain seq x y z
N MET A 1 -15.23 4.67 30.75
CA MET A 1 -13.82 4.34 30.46
C MET A 1 -13.43 5.12 29.22
N PRO A 2 -12.31 5.86 29.21
CA PRO A 2 -11.88 6.53 27.99
C PRO A 2 -11.53 5.43 26.98
N THR A 3 -12.27 5.40 25.88
CA THR A 3 -11.92 4.58 24.71
C THR A 3 -10.50 4.93 24.32
N ALA A 4 -9.59 3.97 24.33
CA ALA A 4 -8.26 4.15 23.76
C ALA A 4 -8.46 4.65 22.32
N GLU A 5 -8.20 5.92 22.10
CA GLU A 5 -8.25 6.54 20.78
C GLU A 5 -7.27 5.77 19.90
N LYS A 6 -7.77 5.12 18.84
CA LYS A 6 -6.91 4.39 17.91
C LYS A 6 -5.91 5.40 17.38
N ARG A 7 -4.64 5.26 17.76
CA ARG A 7 -3.55 6.09 17.28
C ARG A 7 -3.56 6.06 15.75
N GLU A 8 -3.60 7.24 15.14
CA GLU A 8 -3.48 7.38 13.69
C GLU A 8 -2.06 7.00 13.28
N VAL A 9 -1.92 6.02 12.38
CA VAL A 9 -0.63 5.58 11.84
C VAL A 9 -0.28 6.49 10.66
N LYS A 10 0.84 7.22 10.75
CA LYS A 10 1.31 8.18 9.74
C LYS A 10 2.75 7.90 9.34
N ALA A 11 3.07 8.09 8.06
CA ALA A 11 4.41 7.91 7.52
C ALA A 11 5.47 8.80 8.19
N ALA A 12 5.07 9.95 8.74
CA ALA A 12 5.95 10.85 9.50
C ALA A 12 6.59 10.20 10.74
N ASP A 13 5.96 9.19 11.34
CA ASP A 13 6.47 8.46 12.51
C ASP A 13 7.53 7.39 12.14
N TYR A 14 7.71 7.13 10.85
CA TYR A 14 8.56 6.06 10.31
C TYR A 14 9.64 6.62 9.38
N GLN A 15 10.12 7.83 9.65
CA GLN A 15 11.21 8.41 8.85
C GLN A 15 12.55 7.71 9.13
N PRO A 16 13.44 7.60 8.13
CA PRO A 16 13.25 8.04 6.75
C PRO A 16 12.42 7.05 5.91
N ILE A 17 11.40 7.55 5.20
CA ILE A 17 10.53 6.75 4.31
C ILE A 17 11.20 6.34 2.97
N THR A 18 12.48 6.67 2.81
CA THR A 18 13.33 6.15 1.74
C THR A 18 13.92 4.77 2.09
N ASP A 19 13.86 4.37 3.36
CA ASP A 19 14.29 3.06 3.84
C ASP A 19 13.13 2.05 3.76
N PRO A 20 13.25 0.97 2.97
CA PRO A 20 12.22 -0.05 2.86
C PRO A 20 11.83 -0.71 4.19
N GLU A 21 12.75 -0.81 5.17
CA GLU A 21 12.45 -1.42 6.47
C GLU A 21 11.50 -0.55 7.29
N ASN A 22 11.64 0.78 7.20
CA ASN A 22 10.72 1.69 7.87
C ASN A 22 9.36 1.74 7.18
N VAL A 23 9.34 1.69 5.85
CA VAL A 23 8.09 1.59 5.09
C VAL A 23 7.39 0.26 5.39
N GLU A 24 8.12 -0.85 5.54
CA GLU A 24 7.54 -2.14 5.97
C GLU A 24 6.86 -2.02 7.33
N ARG A 25 7.52 -1.39 8.32
CA ARG A 25 6.92 -1.14 9.65
C ARG A 25 5.66 -0.30 9.56
N PHE A 26 5.70 0.80 8.81
CA PHE A 26 4.53 1.66 8.58
C PHE A 26 3.37 0.89 7.94
N ILE A 27 3.65 0.13 6.88
CA ILE A 27 2.64 -0.65 6.13
C ILE A 27 2.01 -1.73 7.01
N ASN A 28 2.81 -2.44 7.81
CA ASN A 28 2.31 -3.46 8.73
C ASN A 28 1.42 -2.86 9.83
N ASP A 29 1.79 -1.71 10.38
CA ASP A 29 0.98 -1.02 11.39
C ASP A 29 -0.30 -0.42 10.78
N TYR A 30 -0.21 0.17 9.58
CA TYR A 30 -1.34 0.80 8.89
C TYR A 30 -2.39 -0.21 8.39
N PHE A 31 -1.94 -1.40 7.95
CA PHE A 31 -2.80 -2.49 7.49
C PHE A 31 -2.93 -3.63 8.50
N ALA A 32 -2.72 -3.39 9.80
CA ALA A 32 -2.83 -4.41 10.83
C ALA A 32 -4.20 -5.12 10.84
N ASP A 33 -5.27 -4.44 10.40
CA ASP A 33 -6.63 -4.96 10.24
C ASP A 33 -6.89 -5.66 8.89
N ILE A 34 -6.05 -5.43 7.88
CA ILE A 34 -6.14 -6.05 6.54
C ILE A 34 -4.74 -6.55 6.11
N PRO A 35 -4.17 -7.59 6.75
CA PRO A 35 -2.76 -7.99 6.54
C PRO A 35 -2.40 -8.36 5.10
N ILE A 36 -3.38 -8.79 4.29
CA ILE A 36 -3.17 -9.05 2.86
C ILE A 36 -2.66 -7.81 2.10
N LEU A 37 -3.03 -6.59 2.50
CA LEU A 37 -2.54 -5.38 1.84
C LEU A 37 -1.07 -5.13 2.12
N ALA A 38 -0.56 -5.51 3.29
CA ALA A 38 0.87 -5.46 3.58
C ALA A 38 1.66 -6.45 2.70
N GLU A 39 1.15 -7.66 2.52
CA GLU A 39 1.77 -8.65 1.62
C GLU A 39 1.70 -8.25 0.14
N ILE A 40 0.60 -7.60 -0.28
CA ILE A 40 0.52 -7.00 -1.62
C ILE A 40 1.62 -5.93 -1.77
N ALA A 41 1.78 -5.02 -0.81
CA ALA A 41 2.83 -3.98 -0.84
C ALA A 41 4.24 -4.58 -0.99
N LYS A 42 4.52 -5.68 -0.29
CA LYS A 42 5.77 -6.44 -0.40
C LYS A 42 5.99 -6.97 -1.81
N CYS A 43 4.96 -7.57 -2.41
CA CYS A 43 5.01 -8.14 -3.74
C CYS A 43 5.11 -7.09 -4.85
N GLU A 44 4.44 -5.95 -4.67
CA GLU A 44 4.37 -4.87 -5.66
C GLU A 44 5.65 -4.04 -5.72
N SER A 45 6.18 -3.64 -4.57
CA SER A 45 7.29 -2.67 -4.52
C SER A 45 8.49 -3.11 -3.68
N ARG A 46 8.32 -4.17 -2.87
CA ARG A 46 9.21 -4.54 -1.75
C ARG A 46 9.29 -3.40 -0.73
N TYR A 47 8.12 -2.84 -0.38
CA TYR A 47 7.96 -1.72 0.55
C TYR A 47 8.71 -0.46 0.13
N ARG A 48 8.71 -0.13 -1.17
CA ARG A 48 9.38 1.07 -1.67
C ARG A 48 8.38 2.08 -2.20
N GLN A 49 8.34 3.26 -1.57
CA GLN A 49 7.63 4.40 -2.14
C GLN A 49 8.49 5.14 -3.18
N PHE A 50 9.80 5.22 -2.95
CA PHE A 50 10.73 5.99 -3.78
C PHE A 50 11.78 5.08 -4.46
N ASN A 51 12.35 5.57 -5.55
CA ASN A 51 13.53 5.00 -6.18
C ASN A 51 14.81 5.55 -5.53
N SER A 52 15.98 5.03 -5.95
CA SER A 52 17.29 5.44 -5.41
C SER A 52 17.62 6.92 -5.55
N ASN A 53 16.94 7.62 -6.46
CA ASN A 53 17.16 9.03 -6.74
C ASN A 53 16.17 9.93 -5.99
N GLY A 54 15.33 9.37 -5.11
CA GLY A 54 14.32 10.10 -4.35
C GLY A 54 13.03 10.40 -5.12
N GLY A 55 12.92 9.97 -6.38
CA GLY A 55 11.67 10.09 -7.15
C GLY A 55 10.68 8.99 -6.78
N VAL A 56 9.38 9.24 -6.93
CA VAL A 56 8.33 8.22 -6.71
C VAL A 56 8.61 6.98 -7.56
N LEU A 57 8.50 5.80 -6.95
CA LEU A 57 8.71 4.53 -7.62
C LEU A 57 7.70 4.37 -8.75
N LYS A 58 8.21 4.01 -9.94
CA LYS A 58 7.41 3.68 -11.12
C LYS A 58 7.49 2.18 -11.38
N GLY A 59 6.39 1.59 -11.83
CA GLY A 59 6.37 0.18 -12.21
C GLY A 59 7.31 -0.11 -13.38
N ASN A 60 8.00 -1.25 -13.28
CA ASN A 60 8.93 -1.71 -14.33
C ASN A 60 8.20 -2.20 -15.58
N LYS A 61 7.05 -2.87 -15.40
CA LYS A 61 6.23 -3.38 -16.51
C LYS A 61 5.27 -2.33 -17.05
N ASN A 62 4.65 -1.58 -16.14
CA ASN A 62 3.72 -0.52 -16.47
C ASN A 62 4.19 0.79 -15.84
N SER A 63 4.62 1.71 -16.69
CA SER A 63 5.16 3.01 -16.28
C SER A 63 4.10 3.94 -15.68
N TYR A 64 2.83 3.54 -15.61
CA TYR A 64 1.76 4.26 -14.92
C TYR A 64 1.55 3.83 -13.46
N ASP A 65 2.17 2.74 -13.01
CA ASP A 65 2.05 2.29 -11.62
C ASP A 65 2.94 3.15 -10.71
N ARG A 66 2.45 3.54 -9.53
CA ARG A 66 3.13 4.45 -8.59
C ARG A 66 3.21 3.93 -7.17
N GLY A 67 4.37 4.18 -6.55
CA GLY A 67 4.55 4.08 -5.11
C GLY A 67 4.49 2.65 -4.58
N VAL A 68 4.30 2.54 -3.27
CA VAL A 68 4.42 1.28 -2.52
C VAL A 68 3.37 0.25 -2.91
N MET A 69 2.16 0.71 -3.25
CA MET A 69 1.04 -0.13 -3.68
C MET A 69 0.93 -0.28 -5.20
N GLN A 70 1.86 0.30 -5.97
CA GLN A 70 1.88 0.26 -7.43
C GLN A 70 0.52 0.64 -8.07
N ILE A 71 -0.12 1.70 -7.57
CA ILE A 71 -1.42 2.16 -8.07
C ILE A 71 -1.26 2.74 -9.47
N ASN A 72 -2.07 2.26 -10.41
CA ASN A 72 -2.05 2.72 -11.79
C ASN A 72 -2.71 4.11 -11.95
N VAL A 73 -1.91 5.14 -12.20
CA VAL A 73 -2.40 6.54 -12.28
C VAL A 73 -3.40 6.75 -13.41
N LEU A 74 -3.30 6.00 -14.51
CA LEU A 74 -4.16 6.19 -15.69
C LEU A 74 -5.64 5.93 -15.36
N TYR A 75 -5.90 4.95 -14.49
CA TYR A 75 -7.26 4.58 -14.10
C TYR A 75 -7.72 5.24 -12.81
N HIS A 76 -6.78 5.65 -11.96
CA HIS A 76 -7.08 5.95 -10.56
C HIS A 76 -6.83 7.40 -10.14
N ALA A 77 -6.05 8.19 -10.91
CA ALA A 77 -5.71 9.56 -10.53
C ALA A 77 -6.94 10.45 -10.34
N GLU A 78 -7.91 10.41 -11.26
CA GLU A 78 -9.12 11.25 -11.16
C GLU A 78 -9.96 10.91 -9.91
N ILE A 79 -10.05 9.63 -9.55
CA ILE A 79 -10.80 9.19 -8.36
C ILE A 79 -10.03 9.56 -7.10
N ALA A 80 -8.70 9.42 -7.08
CA ALA A 80 -7.87 9.83 -5.96
C ALA A 80 -7.97 11.33 -5.70
N GLU A 81 -7.89 12.16 -6.75
CA GLU A 81 -8.03 13.61 -6.66
C GLU A 81 -9.41 14.02 -6.11
N LYS A 82 -10.49 13.36 -6.56
CA LYS A 82 -11.85 13.57 -6.01
C LYS A 82 -11.98 13.21 -4.53
N LEU A 83 -11.13 12.31 -4.03
CA LEU A 83 -11.04 11.95 -2.62
C LEU A 83 -10.05 12.84 -1.84
N GLY A 84 -9.37 13.78 -2.51
CA GLY A 84 -8.34 14.63 -1.91
C GLY A 84 -7.03 13.91 -1.61
N LEU A 85 -6.73 12.83 -2.32
CA LEU A 85 -5.54 11.99 -2.12
C LEU A 85 -4.53 12.19 -3.25
N ASP A 86 -3.25 12.33 -2.90
CA ASP A 86 -2.13 12.27 -3.83
C ASP A 86 -1.42 10.91 -3.78
N ILE A 87 -1.68 10.05 -4.78
CA ILE A 87 -1.08 8.70 -4.86
C ILE A 87 0.45 8.69 -5.00
N HIS A 88 1.09 9.85 -5.18
CA HIS A 88 2.54 10.02 -5.13
C HIS A 88 3.10 10.14 -3.70
N ASP A 89 2.28 10.53 -2.74
CA ASP A 89 2.60 10.54 -1.31
C ASP A 89 2.40 9.14 -0.69
N LEU A 90 3.16 8.81 0.37
CA LEU A 90 3.09 7.49 0.99
C LEU A 90 1.77 7.28 1.74
N ASP A 91 1.34 8.25 2.57
CA ASP A 91 0.11 8.12 3.38
C ASP A 91 -1.12 8.01 2.47
N ASP A 92 -1.15 8.80 1.41
CA ASP A 92 -2.26 8.82 0.45
C ASP A 92 -2.25 7.61 -0.50
N ASN A 93 -1.06 7.07 -0.85
CA ASN A 93 -0.95 5.84 -1.64
C ASN A 93 -1.57 4.64 -0.89
N VAL A 94 -1.31 4.51 0.42
CA VAL A 94 -1.89 3.42 1.23
C VAL A 94 -3.37 3.65 1.53
N ALA A 95 -3.79 4.90 1.74
CA ALA A 95 -5.19 5.25 1.92
C ALA A 95 -6.02 4.91 0.67
N TYR A 96 -5.49 5.24 -0.53
CA TYR A 96 -6.16 4.90 -1.78
C TYR A 96 -6.20 3.38 -2.02
N ALA A 97 -5.13 2.65 -1.67
CA ALA A 97 -5.13 1.19 -1.78
C ALA A 97 -6.17 0.54 -0.87
N ARG A 98 -6.34 1.03 0.36
CA ARG A 98 -7.46 0.62 1.23
C ARG A 98 -8.80 0.85 0.57
N TYR A 99 -9.03 2.05 0.05
CA TYR A 99 -10.27 2.40 -0.67
C TYR A 99 -10.54 1.43 -1.84
N LEU A 100 -9.52 1.12 -2.65
CA LEU A 100 -9.65 0.15 -3.74
C LEU A 100 -10.01 -1.24 -3.24
N TYR A 101 -9.35 -1.71 -2.18
CA TYR A 101 -9.58 -3.03 -1.61
C TYR A 101 -11.00 -3.16 -1.05
N GLU A 102 -11.51 -2.15 -0.36
CA GLU A 102 -12.88 -2.14 0.18
C GLU A 102 -13.93 -2.22 -0.94
N LYS A 103 -13.63 -1.66 -2.12
CA LYS A 103 -14.54 -1.67 -3.27
C LYS A 103 -14.42 -2.91 -4.16
N GLN A 104 -13.21 -3.46 -4.30
CA GLN A 104 -12.90 -4.44 -5.35
C GLN A 104 -12.17 -5.69 -4.84
N GLY A 105 -11.83 -5.74 -3.55
CA GLY A 105 -10.93 -6.73 -2.98
C GLY A 105 -9.53 -6.63 -3.59
N ALA A 106 -8.81 -7.76 -3.67
CA ALA A 106 -7.46 -7.83 -4.22
C ALA A 106 -7.39 -7.79 -5.76
N LYS A 107 -8.52 -7.60 -6.46
CA LYS A 107 -8.60 -7.63 -7.93
C LYS A 107 -7.59 -6.72 -8.64
N PRO A 108 -7.33 -5.48 -8.18
CA PRO A 108 -6.35 -4.59 -8.82
C PRO A 108 -4.91 -5.15 -8.85
N TRP A 109 -4.57 -6.05 -7.93
CA TRP A 109 -3.22 -6.63 -7.75
C TRP A 109 -3.13 -8.09 -8.20
N MET A 110 -4.07 -8.56 -9.02
CA MET A 110 -4.08 -9.96 -9.49
C MET A 110 -2.85 -10.33 -10.33
N SER A 111 -2.19 -9.35 -10.94
CA SER A 111 -0.94 -9.52 -11.69
C SER A 111 0.22 -10.04 -10.82
N SER A 112 0.20 -9.74 -9.51
CA SER A 112 1.19 -10.19 -8.52
C SER A 112 0.67 -11.32 -7.62
N SER A 113 -0.52 -11.87 -7.91
CA SER A 113 -1.17 -12.89 -7.07
C SER A 113 -0.34 -14.13 -6.80
N SER A 114 0.54 -14.54 -7.71
CA SER A 114 1.46 -15.66 -7.47
C SER A 114 2.39 -15.44 -6.26
N CYS A 115 2.65 -14.18 -5.90
CA CYS A 115 3.46 -13.80 -4.75
C CYS A 115 2.65 -13.80 -3.44
N TRP A 116 1.48 -13.14 -3.39
CA TRP A 116 0.71 -12.96 -2.15
C TRP A 116 -0.40 -14.00 -1.92
N ALA A 117 -0.83 -14.77 -2.92
CA ALA A 117 -1.97 -15.71 -2.76
C ALA A 117 -1.70 -16.85 -1.76
N ARG A 118 -0.42 -17.21 -1.56
CA ARG A 118 -0.02 -18.23 -0.56
C ARG A 118 -0.31 -17.75 0.87
N PHE A 119 -0.20 -16.43 1.11
CA PHE A 119 -0.53 -15.83 2.40
C PHE A 119 -2.04 -15.87 2.67
N HIS A 120 -2.87 -15.50 1.68
CA HIS A 120 -4.32 -15.52 1.81
C HIS A 120 -4.87 -16.90 2.19
N GLN A 121 -4.31 -17.98 1.63
CA GLN A 121 -4.67 -19.35 2.00
C GLN A 121 -4.30 -19.67 3.46
N SER A 122 -3.13 -19.21 3.93
CA SER A 122 -2.69 -19.44 5.31
C SER A 122 -3.52 -18.69 6.35
N GLU A 123 -4.01 -17.48 6.03
CA GLU A 123 -4.90 -16.72 6.92
C GLU A 123 -6.31 -17.32 6.98
N ILE A 124 -6.82 -17.84 5.86
CA ILE A 124 -8.09 -18.59 5.84
C ILE A 124 -7.95 -19.88 6.65
N ALA A 125 -6.84 -20.60 6.54
CA ALA A 125 -6.61 -21.87 7.23
C ALA A 125 -6.39 -21.74 8.75
N LYS A 126 -6.12 -20.52 9.25
CA LYS A 126 -5.96 -20.22 10.69
C LYS A 126 -7.29 -19.88 11.40
N ARG A 127 -8.40 -19.74 10.66
CA ARG A 127 -9.75 -19.47 11.18
C ARG A 127 -10.59 -20.74 11.19
#